data_AF-A0AA38MLG6-F1
#
_entry.id   AF-A0AA38MLG6-F1
#
_cell.length_a   1.000
_cell.length_b   1.000
_cell.length_c   1.000
_cell.angle_alpha   90.00
_cell.angle_beta   90.00
_cell.angle_gamma   90.00
#
_symmetry.space_group_name_H-M   'P 1'
#
loop_
_entity.id
_entity.type
_entity.pdbx_description
1 polymer ?
#
loop_
_entity_poly.entity_id
_entity_poly.type
_entity_poly.pdbx_seq_one_letter_code
_entity_poly.pdbx_strand_id
1 'polypeptide(L)'
;MGGHQSRTRKLTVENDDPTSVIKVSDDVVQRIKNSQEAKPAVPEPVPQSTPQQPPLVNQPLFLYEPNVTSLQLRQANVAELKKNDHYWENRLKNQQANHKAINDILESEYQKAMAEMDVKDKPKTQKNELPPCQDAKNAVLKCYKEHSNEPMNCSKLVQAFQQCVDAKRASLIASRG
;
A
#
# COMPACT_ATOMS: atom_id res chain seq x y z
N MET A 1 13.49 -24.67 2.02
CA MET A 1 12.13 -24.44 2.55
C MET A 1 12.15 -23.15 3.36
N GLY A 2 12.02 -22.00 2.70
CA GLY A 2 12.14 -20.68 3.31
C GLY A 2 10.78 -20.01 3.46
N GLY A 3 10.32 -19.82 4.69
CA GLY A 3 9.07 -19.14 5.00
C GLY A 3 9.35 -17.97 5.95
N HIS A 4 9.84 -16.85 5.40
CA HIS A 4 9.90 -15.61 6.16
C HIS A 4 8.52 -14.96 6.10
N GLN A 5 7.82 -15.02 7.23
CA GLN A 5 6.51 -14.39 7.44
C GLN A 5 6.70 -12.87 7.34
N SER A 6 6.25 -12.24 6.25
CA SER A 6 6.27 -10.78 6.13
C SER A 6 5.23 -10.19 7.08
N ARG A 7 5.64 -9.79 8.28
CA ARG A 7 4.78 -9.07 9.23
C ARG A 7 4.54 -7.65 8.72
N THR A 8 3.41 -7.43 8.06
CA THR A 8 2.93 -6.10 7.67
C THR A 8 2.80 -5.21 8.91
N ARG A 9 3.62 -4.16 9.01
CA ARG A 9 3.51 -3.16 10.07
C ARG A 9 2.20 -2.41 9.88
N LYS A 10 1.32 -2.44 10.88
CA LYS A 10 0.10 -1.64 10.89
C LYS A 10 0.51 -0.20 11.23
N LEU A 11 0.38 0.71 10.27
CA LEU A 11 0.49 2.15 10.51
C LEU A 11 -0.85 2.65 11.04
N THR A 12 -0.94 2.86 12.34
CA THR A 12 -2.04 3.60 12.96
C THR A 12 -1.67 5.07 12.91
N VAL A 13 -2.26 5.81 11.97
CA VAL A 13 -2.21 7.27 11.98
C VAL A 13 -3.22 7.73 13.02
N GLU A 14 -2.74 8.09 14.20
CA GLU A 14 -3.57 8.83 15.15
C GLU A 14 -3.81 10.23 14.57
N ASN A 15 -5.09 10.60 14.52
CA ASN A 15 -5.53 11.87 13.97
C ASN A 15 -5.79 12.81 15.15
N ASP A 16 -4.82 13.68 15.44
CA ASP A 16 -4.78 14.51 16.66
C ASP A 16 -5.84 15.62 16.70
N ASP A 17 -6.58 15.85 15.61
CA ASP A 17 -7.53 16.95 15.52
C ASP A 17 -9.00 16.48 15.39
N PRO A 18 -9.83 16.60 16.45
CA PRO A 18 -11.24 16.18 16.44
C PRO A 18 -12.14 17.05 15.54
N THR A 19 -11.60 18.10 14.91
CA THR A 19 -12.31 18.94 13.93
C THR A 19 -12.19 18.41 12.50
N SER A 20 -11.28 17.48 12.22
CA SER A 20 -11.05 16.89 10.90
C SER A 20 -12.01 15.74 10.54
N VAL A 21 -12.84 15.30 11.49
CA VAL A 21 -13.91 14.32 11.26
C VAL A 21 -15.13 15.07 10.75
N ILE A 22 -15.60 14.76 9.55
CA ILE A 22 -16.85 15.29 9.00
C ILE A 22 -17.99 14.89 9.95
N LYS A 23 -18.46 15.84 10.77
CA LYS A 23 -19.56 15.64 11.69
C LYS A 23 -20.87 15.68 10.92
N VAL A 24 -21.44 14.51 10.65
CA VAL A 24 -22.78 14.40 10.08
C VAL A 24 -23.78 14.55 11.22
N SER A 25 -24.77 15.44 11.08
CA SER A 25 -25.82 15.63 12.09
C SER A 25 -26.68 14.37 12.26
N ASP A 26 -27.13 14.08 13.48
CA ASP A 26 -27.95 12.90 13.79
C ASP A 26 -29.22 12.78 12.94
N ASP A 27 -29.79 13.93 12.55
CA ASP A 27 -30.96 14.05 11.69
C ASP A 27 -30.71 13.49 10.26
N VAL A 28 -29.50 13.71 9.73
CA VAL A 28 -29.06 13.17 8.43
C VAL A 28 -28.83 11.67 8.53
N VAL A 29 -28.28 11.20 9.65
CA VAL A 29 -28.08 9.77 9.93
C VAL A 29 -29.44 9.05 10.06
N GLN A 30 -30.41 9.65 10.75
CA GLN A 30 -31.77 9.11 10.87
C GLN A 30 -32.47 9.07 9.52
N ARG A 31 -32.34 10.10 8.68
CA ARG A 31 -32.92 10.10 7.33
C ARG A 31 -32.34 9.00 6.45
N ILE A 32 -31.03 8.77 6.50
CA ILE A 32 -30.37 7.70 5.72
C ILE A 32 -30.84 6.33 6.21
N LYS A 33 -30.99 6.16 7.53
CA LYS A 33 -31.52 4.92 8.14
C LYS A 33 -32.98 4.66 7.79
N ASN A 34 -33.83 5.69 7.77
CA ASN A 34 -35.26 5.57 7.50
C ASN A 34 -35.65 5.67 6.00
N SER A 35 -34.72 5.93 5.08
CA SER A 35 -35.05 6.06 3.65
C SER A 35 -35.38 4.73 2.94
N GLN A 36 -35.43 3.59 3.65
CA GLN A 36 -35.85 2.32 3.06
C GLN A 36 -37.32 1.96 3.28
N GLU A 37 -38.06 2.63 4.19
CA GLU A 37 -39.49 2.36 4.38
C GLU A 37 -40.26 3.63 4.79
N ALA A 38 -40.95 4.26 3.84
CA ALA A 38 -42.35 4.72 3.96
C ALA A 38 -42.74 5.77 2.90
N LYS A 39 -43.89 5.52 2.25
CA LYS A 39 -44.67 6.41 1.38
C LYS A 39 -45.27 7.61 2.14
N PRO A 40 -45.63 8.71 1.45
CA PRO A 40 -46.14 9.93 2.08
C PRO A 40 -47.63 9.84 2.42
N ALA A 41 -48.04 10.32 3.58
CA ALA A 41 -49.44 10.57 3.92
C ALA A 41 -49.70 12.09 4.03
N VAL A 42 -50.75 12.51 3.33
CA VAL A 42 -51.28 13.88 3.13
C VAL A 42 -52.11 14.32 4.36
N PRO A 43 -52.22 15.62 4.68
CA PRO A 43 -52.83 16.12 5.91
C PRO A 43 -54.33 16.42 5.75
N GLU A 44 -55.12 16.29 6.83
CA GLU A 44 -56.51 16.79 6.89
C GLU A 44 -57.00 17.00 8.36
N PRO A 45 -58.12 17.70 8.63
CA PRO A 45 -58.15 19.12 8.96
C PRO A 45 -58.71 19.45 10.36
N VAL A 46 -58.61 20.72 10.73
CA VAL A 46 -59.04 21.37 11.99
C VAL A 46 -60.58 21.40 12.16
N PRO A 47 -61.10 21.60 13.39
CA PRO A 47 -62.16 22.60 13.56
C PRO A 47 -61.88 23.64 14.66
N GLN A 48 -62.33 24.86 14.36
CA GLN A 48 -62.20 26.11 15.12
C GLN A 48 -63.44 26.38 16.02
N SER A 49 -63.25 27.10 17.13
CA SER A 49 -64.21 28.03 17.79
C SER A 49 -63.47 28.74 18.93
N THR A 50 -63.54 30.04 19.26
CA THR A 50 -64.37 31.23 18.96
C THR A 50 -63.55 32.45 19.46
N PRO A 51 -63.91 33.72 19.14
CA PRO A 51 -63.05 34.89 19.32
C PRO A 51 -63.19 35.53 20.71
N GLN A 52 -62.09 35.65 21.46
CA GLN A 52 -62.00 36.47 22.66
C GLN A 52 -60.77 37.38 22.58
N GLN A 53 -60.97 38.63 22.96
CA GLN A 53 -60.05 39.77 22.86
C GLN A 53 -58.66 39.47 23.46
N PRO A 54 -57.59 40.06 22.92
CA PRO A 54 -56.23 39.73 23.35
C PRO A 54 -55.99 40.19 24.79
N PRO A 55 -55.55 39.29 25.71
CA PRO A 55 -54.86 39.75 26.91
C PRO A 55 -53.54 40.41 26.47
N LEU A 56 -53.18 41.53 27.13
CA LEU A 56 -51.91 42.21 26.95
C LEU A 56 -50.75 41.20 27.05
N VAL A 57 -50.17 40.88 25.90
CA VAL A 57 -48.98 40.03 25.81
C VAL A 57 -47.84 40.82 26.42
N ASN A 58 -47.35 40.35 27.57
CA ASN A 58 -46.06 40.75 28.11
C ASN A 58 -45.01 40.36 27.05
N GLN A 59 -44.61 41.29 26.19
CA GLN A 59 -43.64 41.00 25.14
C GLN A 59 -42.29 40.73 25.81
N PRO A 60 -41.63 39.59 25.54
CA PRO A 60 -40.25 39.44 25.95
C PRO A 60 -39.45 40.55 25.26
N LEU A 61 -38.61 41.25 26.04
CA LEU A 61 -37.57 42.11 25.49
C LEU A 61 -36.72 41.23 24.55
N PHE A 62 -36.92 41.39 23.25
CA PHE A 62 -36.02 40.80 22.26
C PHE A 62 -34.68 41.50 22.42
N LEU A 63 -33.77 40.87 23.15
CA LEU A 63 -32.37 41.24 23.13
C LEU A 63 -31.91 41.05 21.68
N TYR A 64 -31.62 42.14 20.98
CA TYR A 64 -31.15 42.11 19.60
C TYR A 64 -29.75 41.48 19.59
N GLU A 65 -29.66 40.18 19.39
CA GLU A 65 -28.41 39.57 18.95
C GLU A 65 -28.10 40.09 17.54
N PRO A 66 -26.89 40.61 17.29
CA PRO A 66 -26.53 41.09 15.98
C PRO A 66 -26.60 39.94 14.98
N ASN A 67 -27.54 40.02 14.05
CA ASN A 67 -27.67 39.08 12.94
C ASN A 67 -26.51 39.31 11.97
N VAL A 68 -25.59 38.36 11.89
CA VAL A 68 -24.51 38.42 10.90
C VAL A 68 -25.10 38.52 9.49
N THR A 69 -24.71 39.54 8.74
CA THR A 69 -25.18 39.74 7.36
C THR A 69 -24.71 38.56 6.50
N SER A 70 -25.56 38.07 5.61
CA SER A 70 -25.23 36.96 4.68
C SER A 70 -23.92 37.17 3.91
N LEU A 71 -23.58 38.43 3.58
CA LEU A 71 -22.33 38.81 2.94
C LEU A 71 -21.11 38.59 3.83
N GLN A 72 -21.21 38.88 5.14
CA GLN A 72 -20.13 38.69 6.10
C GLN A 72 -19.88 37.20 6.34
N LEU A 73 -20.94 36.41 6.44
CA LEU A 73 -20.84 34.94 6.51
C LEU A 73 -20.15 34.38 5.26
N ARG A 74 -20.50 34.88 4.06
CA ARG A 74 -19.87 34.44 2.81
C ARG A 74 -18.38 34.79 2.77
N GLN A 75 -18.00 35.99 3.21
CA GLN A 75 -16.59 36.40 3.26
C GLN A 75 -15.79 35.54 4.24
N ALA A 76 -16.35 35.24 5.42
CA ALA A 76 -15.73 34.34 6.40
C ALA A 76 -15.52 32.94 5.81
N ASN A 77 -16.54 32.36 5.18
CA ASN A 77 -16.44 31.05 4.52
C ASN A 77 -15.36 31.04 3.42
N VAL A 78 -15.31 32.06 2.56
CA VAL A 78 -14.28 32.14 1.52
C VAL A 78 -12.87 32.25 2.11
N ALA A 79 -12.71 32.98 3.21
CA ALA A 79 -11.42 33.08 3.90
C ALA A 79 -11.00 31.74 4.52
N GLU A 80 -11.94 30.98 5.08
CA GLU A 80 -11.68 29.65 5.63
C GLU A 80 -11.34 28.63 4.53
N LEU A 81 -12.08 28.61 3.43
CA LEU A 81 -11.78 27.76 2.28
C LEU A 81 -10.36 28.01 1.75
N LYS A 82 -9.95 29.28 1.59
CA LYS A 82 -8.59 29.61 1.16
C LYS A 82 -7.50 29.11 2.11
N LYS A 83 -7.74 29.18 3.42
CA LYS A 83 -6.79 28.63 4.42
C LYS A 83 -6.69 27.11 4.29
N ASN A 84 -7.83 26.46 4.06
CA ASN A 84 -7.93 25.02 3.87
C ASN A 84 -7.18 24.58 2.60
N ASP A 85 -7.40 25.27 1.48
CA ASP A 85 -6.69 25.03 0.23
C ASP A 85 -5.18 25.13 0.41
N HIS A 86 -4.69 26.23 1.00
CA HIS A 86 -3.26 26.43 1.26
C HIS A 86 -2.70 25.37 2.21
N TYR A 87 -3.46 24.95 3.22
CA TYR A 87 -3.06 23.87 4.12
C TYR A 87 -2.85 22.55 3.37
N TRP A 88 -3.81 22.14 2.54
CA TRP A 88 -3.71 20.89 1.79
C TRP A 88 -2.66 20.94 0.69
N GLU A 89 -2.50 22.07 0.00
CA GLU A 89 -1.43 22.27 -0.97
C GLU A 89 -0.05 22.08 -0.32
N ASN A 90 0.19 22.74 0.82
CA ASN A 90 1.45 22.59 1.53
C ASN A 90 1.66 21.17 2.06
N ARG A 91 0.60 20.54 2.59
CA ARG A 91 0.66 19.16 3.06
C ARG A 91 1.00 18.19 1.94
N LEU A 92 0.35 18.33 0.79
CA LEU A 92 0.57 17.49 -0.38
C LEU A 92 1.99 17.69 -0.92
N LYS A 93 2.45 18.93 -1.01
CA LYS A 93 3.82 19.26 -1.41
C LYS A 93 4.85 18.64 -0.46
N ASN A 94 4.64 18.74 0.85
CA ASN A 94 5.50 18.11 1.84
C ASN A 94 5.50 16.58 1.71
N GLN A 95 4.33 15.96 1.53
CA GLN A 95 4.23 14.52 1.34
C GLN A 95 4.99 14.08 0.07
N GLN A 96 4.76 14.76 -1.06
CA GLN A 96 5.48 14.48 -2.31
C GLN A 96 6.99 14.64 -2.15
N ALA A 97 7.46 15.69 -1.48
CA ALA A 97 8.89 15.90 -1.21
C ALA A 97 9.48 14.77 -0.36
N ASN A 98 8.78 14.33 0.69
CA ASN A 98 9.22 13.21 1.53
C ASN A 98 9.28 11.89 0.75
N HIS A 99 8.25 11.58 -0.03
CA HIS A 99 8.23 10.38 -0.88
C HIS A 99 9.35 10.41 -1.92
N LYS A 100 9.60 11.58 -2.53
CA LYS A 100 10.70 11.76 -3.47
C LYS A 100 12.04 11.50 -2.78
N ALA A 101 12.29 12.09 -1.62
CA ALA A 101 13.53 11.88 -0.86
C ALA A 101 13.76 10.41 -0.51
N ILE A 102 12.72 9.68 -0.10
CA ILE A 102 12.82 8.24 0.19
C ILE A 102 13.15 7.45 -1.08
N ASN A 103 12.48 7.74 -2.18
CA ASN A 103 12.72 7.06 -3.45
C ASN A 103 14.14 7.32 -3.98
N ASP A 104 14.63 8.56 -3.86
CA ASP A 104 15.98 8.92 -4.29
C ASP A 104 17.04 8.11 -3.52
N ILE A 105 16.87 7.96 -2.19
CA ILE A 105 17.74 7.13 -1.35
C ILE A 105 17.64 5.65 -1.77
N LEU A 106 16.42 5.13 -1.93
CA LEU A 106 16.18 3.74 -2.31
C LEU A 106 16.85 3.40 -3.65
N GLU A 107 16.69 4.25 -4.65
CA GLU A 107 17.29 4.08 -5.97
C GLU A 107 18.82 4.08 -5.88
N SER A 108 19.40 4.99 -5.09
CA SER A 108 20.86 5.06 -4.91
C SER A 108 21.43 3.80 -4.25
N GLU A 109 20.78 3.27 -3.21
CA GLU A 109 21.20 2.05 -2.53
C GLU A 109 20.99 0.81 -3.42
N TYR A 110 19.90 0.80 -4.20
CA TYR A 110 19.66 -0.25 -5.20
C TYR A 110 20.76 -0.29 -6.25
N GLN A 111 21.09 0.86 -6.85
CA GLN A 111 22.16 0.96 -7.85
C GLN A 111 23.51 0.55 -7.27
N LYS A 112 23.80 0.95 -6.03
CA LYS A 112 25.02 0.53 -5.32
C LYS A 112 25.07 -0.99 -5.12
N ALA A 113 23.98 -1.59 -4.65
CA ALA A 113 23.90 -3.04 -4.48
C ALA A 113 24.08 -3.78 -5.82
N MET A 114 23.47 -3.28 -6.89
CA MET A 114 23.63 -3.83 -8.23
C MET A 114 25.08 -3.72 -8.73
N ALA A 115 25.75 -2.60 -8.48
CA ALA A 115 27.15 -2.42 -8.83
C ALA A 115 28.07 -3.37 -8.04
N GLU A 116 27.82 -3.57 -6.75
CA GLU A 116 28.56 -4.54 -5.94
C GLU A 116 28.34 -5.98 -6.40
N MET A 117 27.12 -6.33 -6.82
CA MET A 117 26.81 -7.63 -7.40
C MET A 117 27.50 -7.83 -8.75
N ASP A 118 27.44 -6.84 -9.65
CA ASP A 118 28.13 -6.91 -10.95
C ASP A 118 29.65 -7.03 -10.79
N VAL A 119 30.27 -6.33 -9.82
CA VAL A 119 31.69 -6.50 -9.51
C VAL A 119 32.02 -7.91 -9.01
N LYS A 120 31.11 -8.58 -8.29
CA LYS A 120 31.26 -9.96 -7.82
C LYS A 120 30.95 -11.00 -8.90
N ASP A 121 30.03 -10.69 -9.81
CA ASP A 121 29.57 -11.54 -10.91
C ASP A 121 30.40 -11.38 -12.18
N LYS A 122 31.26 -10.35 -12.28
CA LYS A 122 32.38 -10.38 -13.22
C LYS A 122 33.12 -11.68 -12.96
N PRO A 123 33.07 -12.66 -13.88
CA PRO A 123 33.75 -13.91 -13.67
C PRO A 123 35.20 -13.51 -13.50
N LYS A 124 35.77 -13.68 -12.30
CA LYS A 124 37.22 -13.74 -12.16
C LYS A 124 37.61 -14.76 -13.20
N THR A 125 38.19 -14.27 -14.28
CA THR A 125 38.33 -15.03 -15.50
C THR A 125 39.34 -16.14 -15.22
N GLN A 126 38.86 -17.26 -14.69
CA GLN A 126 39.39 -18.60 -14.93
C GLN A 126 39.10 -18.91 -16.41
N LYS A 127 39.66 -18.09 -17.31
CA LYS A 127 39.42 -18.18 -18.75
C LYS A 127 39.97 -19.48 -19.35
N ASN A 128 40.70 -20.28 -18.57
CA ASN A 128 41.42 -21.47 -19.04
C ASN A 128 41.13 -22.74 -18.23
N GLU A 129 40.23 -22.73 -17.24
CA GLU A 129 39.96 -23.94 -16.46
C GLU A 129 38.78 -24.70 -17.07
N LEU A 130 39.05 -25.89 -17.61
CA LEU A 130 38.01 -26.73 -18.20
C LEU A 130 36.93 -27.02 -17.13
N PRO A 131 35.65 -27.11 -17.53
CA PRO A 131 34.60 -27.42 -16.58
C PRO A 131 34.90 -28.75 -15.89
N PRO A 132 34.61 -28.91 -14.59
CA PRO A 132 34.95 -30.13 -13.86
C PRO A 132 34.31 -31.37 -14.50
N CYS A 133 34.92 -32.54 -14.28
CA CYS A 133 34.36 -33.84 -14.65
C CYS A 133 34.24 -34.11 -16.17
N GLN A 134 35.11 -33.50 -17.01
CA GLN A 134 35.09 -33.76 -18.47
C GLN A 134 35.28 -35.24 -18.81
N ASP A 135 36.18 -35.94 -18.14
CA ASP A 135 36.47 -37.34 -18.48
C ASP A 135 35.28 -38.26 -18.20
N ALA A 136 34.64 -38.07 -17.04
CA ALA A 136 33.42 -38.81 -16.68
C ALA A 136 32.26 -38.47 -17.62
N LYS A 137 32.11 -37.19 -18.02
CA LYS A 137 31.13 -36.75 -19.03
C LYS A 137 31.37 -37.46 -20.36
N ASN A 138 32.61 -37.48 -20.84
CA ASN A 138 32.97 -38.11 -22.11
C ASN A 138 32.74 -39.62 -22.07
N ALA A 139 33.01 -40.28 -20.95
CA ALA A 139 32.73 -41.69 -20.75
C ALA A 139 31.23 -42.01 -20.83
N VAL A 140 30.38 -41.20 -20.18
CA VAL A 140 28.91 -41.34 -20.27
C VAL A 140 28.43 -41.15 -21.71
N LEU A 141 28.88 -40.10 -22.39
CA LEU A 141 28.50 -39.82 -23.78
C LEU A 141 28.94 -40.94 -24.72
N LYS A 142 30.14 -41.49 -24.52
CA LYS A 142 30.64 -42.62 -25.29
C LYS A 142 29.75 -43.86 -25.09
N CYS A 143 29.42 -44.19 -23.84
CA CYS A 143 28.57 -45.34 -23.54
C CYS A 143 27.18 -45.23 -24.16
N TYR A 144 26.53 -44.06 -24.10
CA TYR A 144 25.22 -43.88 -24.73
C TYR A 144 25.26 -43.96 -26.26
N LYS A 145 26.38 -43.59 -26.88
CA LYS A 145 26.58 -43.78 -28.33
C LYS A 145 26.73 -45.26 -28.69
N GLU A 146 27.40 -46.03 -27.84
CA GLU A 146 27.63 -47.47 -28.05
C GLU A 146 26.39 -48.32 -27.68
N HIS A 147 25.58 -47.86 -26.73
CA HIS A 147 24.39 -48.56 -26.21
C HIS A 147 23.10 -47.72 -26.37
N SER A 148 22.80 -47.27 -27.59
CA SER A 148 21.66 -46.37 -27.86
C SER A 148 20.30 -46.95 -27.50
N ASN A 149 20.11 -48.27 -27.64
CA ASN A 149 18.86 -48.97 -27.31
C ASN A 149 18.83 -49.54 -25.88
N GLU A 150 19.97 -49.51 -25.17
CA GLU A 150 20.11 -50.11 -23.83
C GLU A 150 20.84 -49.16 -22.87
N PRO A 151 20.28 -47.97 -22.57
CA PRO A 151 20.95 -46.94 -21.77
C PRO A 151 21.24 -47.37 -20.32
N MET A 152 20.56 -48.40 -19.82
CA MET A 152 20.78 -48.94 -18.47
C MET A 152 22.19 -49.51 -18.26
N ASN A 153 22.86 -49.95 -19.33
CA ASN A 153 24.23 -50.43 -19.28
C ASN A 153 25.22 -49.31 -18.90
N CYS A 154 24.84 -48.05 -19.09
CA CYS A 154 25.66 -46.87 -18.75
C CYS A 154 25.44 -46.34 -17.33
N SER A 155 24.57 -46.96 -16.53
CA SER A 155 24.19 -46.49 -15.19
C SER A 155 25.38 -46.23 -14.26
N LYS A 156 26.39 -47.10 -14.26
CA LYS A 156 27.61 -46.94 -13.46
C LYS A 156 28.42 -45.70 -13.85
N LEU A 157 28.51 -45.41 -15.15
CA LEU A 157 29.23 -44.22 -15.66
C LEU A 157 28.48 -42.94 -15.30
N VAL A 158 27.15 -42.97 -15.36
CA VAL A 158 26.30 -41.83 -14.95
C VAL A 158 26.45 -41.55 -13.46
N GLN A 159 26.46 -42.60 -12.63
CA GLN A 159 26.71 -42.46 -11.19
C GLN A 159 28.08 -41.85 -10.90
N ALA A 160 29.13 -42.30 -11.59
CA ALA A 160 30.48 -41.75 -11.44
C ALA A 160 30.55 -40.26 -11.85
N PHE A 161 29.89 -39.89 -12.95
CA PHE A 161 29.76 -38.49 -13.36
C PHE A 161 29.02 -37.65 -12.31
N GLN A 162 27.90 -38.16 -11.82
CA GLN A 162 27.09 -37.50 -10.78
C GLN A 162 27.90 -37.26 -9.50
N GLN A 163 28.60 -38.28 -9.01
CA GLN A 163 29.47 -38.18 -7.83
C GLN A 163 30.57 -37.14 -8.00
N CYS A 164 31.19 -37.06 -9.18
CA CYS A 164 32.19 -36.04 -9.48
C CYS A 164 31.60 -34.62 -9.41
N VAL A 165 30.43 -34.41 -10.02
CA VAL A 165 29.74 -33.10 -10.02
C VAL A 165 29.34 -32.71 -8.60
N ASP A 166 28.77 -33.64 -7.84
CA ASP A 166 28.32 -33.39 -6.47
C ASP A 166 29.50 -33.10 -5.54
N ALA A 167 30.61 -33.83 -5.66
CA ALA A 167 31.83 -33.57 -4.90
C ALA A 167 32.39 -32.16 -5.18
N LYS A 168 32.42 -31.74 -6.45
CA LYS A 168 32.90 -30.40 -6.84
C LYS A 168 31.93 -29.30 -6.40
N ARG A 169 30.62 -29.53 -6.47
CA ARG A 169 29.62 -28.60 -5.93
C ARG A 169 29.79 -28.45 -4.41
N ALA A 170 29.94 -29.55 -3.69
CA ALA A 170 30.17 -29.56 -2.25
C ALA A 170 31.46 -28.82 -1.88
N SER A 171 32.57 -29.02 -2.61
CA SER A 171 33.82 -28.31 -2.33
C SER A 171 33.71 -26.80 -2.55
N LEU A 172 32.99 -26.36 -3.59
CA LEU A 172 32.76 -24.94 -3.86
C LEU A 172 31.92 -24.28 -2.77
N ILE A 173 30.89 -24.96 -2.29
CA ILE A 173 30.06 -24.47 -1.17
C ILE A 173 30.88 -24.41 0.11
N ALA A 174 31.67 -25.44 0.41
CA ALA A 174 32.54 -25.47 1.59
C ALA A 174 33.62 -24.38 1.57
N SER A 175 34.15 -24.02 0.39
CA SER A 175 35.15 -22.95 0.25
C SER A 175 34.60 -21.52 0.38
N ARG A 176 33.26 -21.36 0.40
CA ARG A 176 32.59 -20.06 0.49
C ARG A 176 32.13 -19.69 1.91
N GLY A 177 32.05 -20.66 2.81
CA GLY A 177 31.73 -20.45 4.23
C GLY A 177 32.98 -20.23 5.06
#